data_AF-A0A382F2M7-F1
#
_entry.id   AF-A0A382F2M7-F1
#
_cell.length_a   1.000
_cell.length_b   1.000
_cell.length_c   1.000
_cell.angle_alpha   90.00
_cell.angle_beta   90.00
_cell.angle_gamma   90.00
#
_symmetry.space_group_name_H-M   'P 1'
#
loop_
_entity.id
_entity.type
_entity.pdbx_description
1 polymer ?
#
loop_
_entity_poly.entity_id
_entity_poly.type
_entity_poly.pdbx_seq_one_letter_code
_entity_poly.pdbx_strand_id
1 'polypeptide(L)'
;MQRESMEVDVVIIGAGPAGLSTACRLLQKAQNETKELSVCVLEKGSEVGAHILSGAVFEPSALEELFPDWQERGAPLNTKVTGDDVYYLHNKASSLRFPGFLVPRP
;
A
#
# COMPACT_ATOMS: atom_id res chain seq x y z
N MET A 1 -32.73 13.57 15.99
CA MET A 1 -32.49 12.72 14.81
C MET A 1 -31.82 11.46 15.29
N GLN A 2 -32.39 10.28 15.05
CA GLN A 2 -31.82 9.00 15.47
C GLN A 2 -30.78 8.57 14.43
N ARG A 3 -29.56 8.24 14.86
CA ARG A 3 -28.49 7.77 13.95
C ARG A 3 -28.61 6.25 13.80
N GLU A 4 -28.42 5.74 12.59
CA GLU A 4 -28.22 4.30 12.38
C GLU A 4 -26.86 3.87 12.94
N SER A 5 -26.79 2.64 13.45
CA SER A 5 -25.60 2.06 14.05
C SER A 5 -25.48 0.60 13.65
N MET A 6 -24.25 0.12 13.46
CA MET A 6 -23.93 -1.30 13.32
C MET A 6 -22.84 -1.66 14.33
N GLU A 7 -22.90 -2.88 14.87
CA GLU A 7 -21.85 -3.42 15.74
C GLU A 7 -20.82 -4.19 14.92
N VAL A 8 -19.53 -3.96 15.20
CA VAL A 8 -18.41 -4.72 14.64
C VAL A 8 -17.30 -4.83 15.69
N ASP A 9 -16.44 -5.84 15.55
CA ASP A 9 -15.31 -6.06 16.46
C ASP A 9 -14.18 -5.04 16.21
N VAL A 10 -13.94 -4.71 14.94
CA VAL A 10 -12.88 -3.77 14.54
C VAL A 10 -13.39 -2.80 13.47
N VAL A 11 -13.21 -1.50 13.73
CA VAL A 11 -13.40 -0.44 12.73
C VAL A 11 -12.04 0.13 12.31
N ILE A 12 -11.79 0.18 11.01
CA ILE A 12 -10.58 0.76 10.41
C ILE A 12 -11.02 1.99 9.58
N ILE A 13 -10.42 3.14 9.87
CA ILE A 13 -10.70 4.39 9.13
C ILE A 13 -9.62 4.60 8.07
N GLY A 14 -10.03 4.52 6.81
CA GLY A 14 -9.20 4.69 5.62
C GLY A 14 -8.90 3.36 4.92
N ALA A 15 -9.26 3.25 3.64
CA ALA A 15 -8.95 2.11 2.77
C ALA A 15 -7.67 2.33 1.95
N GLY A 16 -6.65 2.91 2.59
CA GLY A 16 -5.29 2.96 2.03
C GLY A 16 -4.51 1.66 2.27
N PRO A 17 -3.24 1.57 1.81
CA PRO A 17 -2.43 0.37 1.95
C PRO A 17 -2.33 -0.13 3.40
N ALA A 18 -2.13 0.76 4.38
CA ALA A 18 -2.04 0.38 5.78
C ALA A 18 -3.37 -0.18 6.35
N GLY A 19 -4.49 0.49 6.05
CA GLY A 19 -5.81 0.07 6.53
C GLY A 19 -6.25 -1.26 5.92
N LEU A 20 -6.09 -1.41 4.60
CA LEU A 20 -6.39 -2.66 3.91
C LEU A 20 -5.47 -3.80 4.36
N SER A 21 -4.16 -3.55 4.53
CA SER A 21 -3.24 -4.56 5.03
C SER A 21 -3.61 -5.04 6.43
N THR A 22 -4.04 -4.12 7.29
CA THR A 22 -4.53 -4.44 8.65
C THR A 22 -5.80 -5.31 8.58
N ALA A 23 -6.78 -4.91 7.78
CA ALA A 23 -8.03 -5.66 7.61
C ALA A 23 -7.75 -7.09 7.09
N CYS A 24 -6.93 -7.22 6.04
CA CYS A 24 -6.54 -8.50 5.47
C CYS A 24 -5.84 -9.38 6.50
N ARG A 25 -4.84 -8.86 7.23
CA ARG A 25 -4.10 -9.66 8.21
C ARG A 25 -4.97 -10.12 9.38
N LEU A 26 -5.89 -9.27 9.86
CA LEU A 26 -6.82 -9.63 10.92
C LEU A 26 -7.75 -10.78 10.48
N LEU A 27 -8.33 -10.67 9.28
CA LEU A 27 -9.23 -11.70 8.75
C LEU A 27 -8.49 -13.00 8.44
N GLN A 28 -7.27 -12.94 7.89
CA GLN A 28 -6.42 -14.12 7.69
C GLN A 28 -6.13 -14.84 9.01
N LYS A 29 -5.80 -14.10 10.08
CA LYS A 29 -5.56 -14.68 11.41
C LYS A 29 -6.82 -15.31 12.00
N ALA A 30 -7.96 -14.62 11.91
CA ALA A 30 -9.24 -15.14 12.38
C ALA A 30 -9.62 -16.44 11.65
N GLN A 31 -9.43 -16.47 10.32
CA GLN A 31 -9.66 -17.66 9.50
C GLN A 31 -8.75 -18.83 9.93
N ASN A 32 -7.46 -18.59 10.16
CA ASN A 32 -6.53 -19.62 10.62
C ASN A 32 -6.87 -20.18 12.00
N GLU A 33 -7.45 -19.34 12.88
CA GLU A 33 -7.89 -19.74 14.22
C GLU A 33 -9.35 -20.24 14.25
N THR A 34 -10.04 -20.32 13.11
CA THR A 34 -11.47 -20.66 13.00
C THR A 34 -12.34 -19.80 13.93
N LYS A 35 -12.04 -18.50 13.98
CA LYS A 35 -12.78 -17.50 14.76
C LYS A 35 -13.57 -16.61 13.82
N GLU A 36 -14.78 -16.26 14.23
CA GLU A 36 -15.54 -15.19 13.59
C GLU A 36 -14.99 -13.83 14.05
N LEU A 37 -14.72 -12.94 13.10
CA LEU A 37 -14.26 -11.58 13.35
C LEU A 37 -14.89 -10.64 12.32
N SER A 38 -15.62 -9.65 12.79
CA SER A 38 -16.25 -8.62 11.96
C SER A 38 -15.35 -7.39 11.87
N VAL A 39 -14.94 -7.05 10.63
CA VAL A 39 -14.06 -5.90 10.35
C VAL A 39 -14.77 -4.94 9.40
N CYS A 40 -14.95 -3.69 9.80
CA CYS A 40 -15.47 -2.62 8.96
C CYS A 40 -14.34 -1.68 8.53
N VAL A 41 -14.18 -1.48 7.22
CA VAL A 41 -13.26 -0.47 6.68
C VAL A 41 -14.09 0.69 6.12
N LEU A 42 -13.87 1.89 6.66
CA LEU A 42 -14.56 3.10 6.24
C LEU A 42 -13.63 3.97 5.39
N GLU A 43 -14.01 4.25 4.15
CA GLU A 43 -13.28 5.12 3.24
C GLU A 43 -14.13 6.32 2.83
N LYS A 44 -13.51 7.49 2.72
CA LYS A 44 -14.15 8.72 2.27
C LYS A 44 -14.38 8.72 0.76
N GLY A 45 -13.50 8.06 0.01
CA GLY A 45 -13.59 7.88 -1.43
C GLY A 45 -14.90 7.22 -1.86
N SER A 46 -15.39 7.60 -3.04
CA SER A 46 -16.52 6.93 -3.69
C SER A 46 -16.24 5.46 -3.98
N GLU A 47 -14.96 5.11 -4.09
CA GLU A 47 -14.43 3.76 -4.26
C GLU A 47 -13.06 3.66 -3.57
N VAL A 48 -12.66 2.43 -3.26
CA VAL A 48 -11.33 2.15 -2.71
C VAL A 48 -10.28 2.58 -3.72
N GLY A 49 -9.33 3.42 -3.28
CA GLY A 49 -8.27 3.95 -4.13
C GLY A 49 -8.54 5.33 -4.75
N ALA A 50 -9.78 5.83 -4.74
CA ALA A 50 -10.13 7.12 -5.37
C ALA A 50 -9.34 8.34 -4.85
N HIS A 51 -8.83 8.26 -3.62
CA HIS A 51 -8.03 9.32 -2.99
C HIS A 51 -6.55 8.95 -2.80
N ILE A 52 -6.09 7.80 -3.31
CA ILE A 52 -4.69 7.41 -3.20
C ILE A 52 -3.88 8.16 -4.25
N LEU A 53 -2.87 8.91 -3.81
CA LEU A 53 -1.91 9.59 -4.67
C LEU A 53 -0.49 9.23 -4.20
N SER A 54 0.32 8.67 -5.09
CA SER A 54 1.71 8.28 -4.80
C SER A 54 2.54 8.24 -6.08
N GLY A 55 3.86 8.44 -5.97
CA GLY A 55 4.81 8.11 -7.04
C GLY A 55 5.01 6.60 -7.22
N ALA A 56 4.60 5.80 -6.23
CA ALA A 56 4.44 4.34 -6.29
C ALA A 56 5.69 3.55 -6.75
N VAL A 57 6.90 3.98 -6.34
CA VAL A 57 8.05 3.07 -6.30
C VAL A 57 7.82 2.11 -5.13
N PHE A 58 7.49 0.87 -5.44
CA PHE A 58 6.94 -0.08 -4.46
C PHE A 58 7.96 -1.17 -4.12
N GLU A 59 8.26 -1.31 -2.82
CA GLU A 59 9.07 -2.40 -2.28
C GLU A 59 8.17 -3.62 -2.03
N PRO A 60 8.33 -4.74 -2.76
CA PRO A 60 7.41 -5.87 -2.72
C PRO A 60 7.42 -6.66 -1.40
N SER A 61 8.43 -6.54 -0.56
CA SER A 61 8.57 -7.37 0.66
C SER A 61 7.34 -7.37 1.57
N ALA A 62 6.68 -6.22 1.76
CA ALA A 62 5.46 -6.15 2.58
C ALA A 62 4.25 -6.84 1.94
N LEU A 63 4.14 -6.78 0.61
CA LEU A 63 3.09 -7.47 -0.13
C LEU A 63 3.31 -8.98 -0.10
N GLU A 64 4.57 -9.41 -0.27
CA GLU A 64 4.99 -10.81 -0.17
C GLU A 64 4.68 -11.40 1.22
N GLU A 65 4.91 -10.64 2.29
CA GLU A 65 4.60 -11.08 3.65
C GLU A 65 3.08 -11.25 3.88
N LEU A 66 2.27 -10.36 3.29
CA LEU A 66 0.82 -10.38 3.44
C LEU A 66 0.14 -11.41 2.51
N PHE A 67 0.67 -11.55 1.30
CA PHE A 67 0.19 -12.40 0.22
C PHE A 67 1.38 -13.01 -0.54
N PRO A 68 1.92 -14.15 -0.09
CA PRO A 68 3.06 -14.81 -0.75
C PRO A 68 2.78 -15.22 -2.22
N ASP A 69 1.50 -15.32 -2.57
CA ASP A 69 0.99 -15.70 -3.89
C ASP A 69 0.50 -14.49 -4.73
N TRP A 70 0.92 -13.26 -4.38
CA TRP A 70 0.40 -12.04 -5.01
C TRP A 70 0.59 -12.00 -6.54
N GLN A 71 1.67 -12.62 -7.04
CA GLN A 71 1.97 -12.69 -8.47
C GLN A 71 0.93 -13.54 -9.21
N GLU A 72 0.63 -14.73 -8.69
CA GLU A 72 -0.36 -15.65 -9.27
C GLU A 72 -1.78 -15.07 -9.21
N ARG A 73 -2.05 -14.26 -8.18
CA ARG A 73 -3.30 -13.53 -8.00
C ARG A 73 -3.42 -12.28 -8.88
N GLY A 74 -2.38 -11.93 -9.64
CA GLY A 74 -2.41 -10.84 -10.62
C GLY A 74 -2.34 -9.44 -10.00
N ALA A 75 -1.64 -9.26 -8.88
CA ALA A 75 -1.43 -7.91 -8.35
C ALA A 75 -0.66 -7.04 -9.38
N PRO A 76 -1.01 -5.76 -9.57
CA PRO A 76 -0.61 -4.96 -10.72
C PRO A 76 0.83 -4.38 -10.65
N LEU A 77 1.80 -5.16 -10.16
CA LEU A 77 3.21 -4.77 -10.09
C LEU A 77 3.95 -5.19 -11.37
N ASN A 78 3.58 -4.60 -12.50
CA ASN A 78 4.04 -5.02 -13.83
C ASN A 78 5.39 -4.42 -14.26
N THR A 79 5.92 -3.45 -13.52
CA THR A 79 7.10 -2.67 -13.90
C THR A 79 8.21 -2.84 -12.87
N LYS A 80 9.18 -3.72 -13.18
CA LYS A 80 10.34 -3.96 -12.33
C LYS A 80 11.32 -2.79 -12.40
N VAL A 81 11.75 -2.28 -11.26
CA VAL A 81 12.84 -1.30 -11.16
C VAL A 81 14.15 -1.95 -11.60
N THR A 82 14.87 -1.29 -12.51
CA THR A 82 16.15 -1.80 -13.07
C THR A 82 17.36 -0.97 -12.66
N GLY A 83 17.14 0.20 -12.07
CA GLY A 83 18.18 1.08 -11.55
C GLY A 83 17.58 2.36 -10.98
N ASP A 84 18.38 3.06 -10.19
CA ASP A 84 18.04 4.32 -9.56
C ASP A 84 18.99 5.42 -10.04
N ASP A 85 18.43 6.59 -10.36
CA ASP A 85 19.18 7.75 -10.79
C ASP A 85 18.87 8.98 -9.95
N VAL A 86 19.91 9.72 -9.59
CA VAL A 86 19.79 11.02 -8.92
C VAL A 86 20.34 12.10 -9.84
N TYR A 87 19.59 13.18 -9.99
CA TYR A 87 19.96 14.33 -10.82
C TYR A 87 20.06 15.59 -9.97
N TYR A 88 21.15 16.34 -10.17
CA TYR A 88 21.29 17.70 -9.66
C TYR A 88 20.84 18.70 -10.73
N LEU A 89 19.77 19.43 -10.44
CA LEU A 89 19.17 20.42 -11.33
C LEU A 89 19.69 21.82 -10.95
N HIS A 90 20.81 22.22 -11.54
CA HIS A 90 21.45 23.50 -11.18
C HIS A 90 20.82 24.72 -11.87
N ASN A 91 20.08 24.53 -12.96
CA ASN A 91 19.28 25.58 -13.58
C ASN A 91 18.09 24.97 -14.35
N LYS A 92 17.25 25.84 -14.96
CA LYS A 92 16.01 25.43 -15.65
C LYS A 92 16.23 24.57 -16.90
N ALA A 93 17.39 24.65 -17.53
CA ALA A 93 17.67 24.01 -18.82
C ALA A 93 18.68 22.85 -18.71
N SER A 94 19.18 22.55 -17.52
CA SER A 94 20.36 21.71 -17.36
C SER A 94 20.29 20.85 -16.10
N SER A 95 20.74 19.59 -16.24
CA SER A 95 20.86 18.63 -15.17
C SER A 95 22.20 17.90 -15.24
N LEU A 96 22.70 17.47 -14.08
CA LEU A 96 23.87 16.62 -13.96
C LEU A 96 23.44 15.33 -13.26
N ARG A 97 23.65 14.18 -13.92
CA ARG A 97 23.46 12.88 -13.26
C ARG A 97 24.55 12.70 -12.21
N PHE A 98 24.15 12.45 -10.97
CA PHE A 98 25.11 12.20 -9.89
C PHE A 98 25.81 10.85 -10.13
N PRO A 99 27.15 10.76 -9.94
CA PRO A 99 27.84 9.47 -10.01
C PRO A 99 27.28 8.50 -8.96
N GLY A 100 26.85 7.31 -9.38
CA GLY A 100 26.10 6.39 -8.51
C GLY A 100 26.82 5.98 -7.21
N PHE A 101 28.16 5.96 -7.20
CA PHE A 101 28.92 5.63 -5.98
C PHE A 101 28.91 6.74 -4.92
N LEU A 102 28.51 7.97 -5.28
CA LEU A 102 28.33 9.09 -4.34
C LEU A 102 26.89 9.20 -3.84
N VAL A 103 25.95 8.48 -4.45
CA VAL A 103 24.56 8.46 -4.02
C VAL A 103 24.45 7.57 -2.77
N PRO A 104 23.93 8.08 -1.65
CA PRO A 104 23.66 7.24 -0.49
C PRO A 104 22.74 6.10 -0.89
N ARG A 105 23.01 4.89 -0.37
CA ARG A 105 22.08 3.78 -0.61
C ARG A 105 20.74 4.12 0.04
N PRO A 106 19.61 3.87 -0.65
CA PRO A 106 18.28 4.04 -0.07
C PRO A 106 18.07 3.15 1.16
#